data_AF-A0A3R6JV94-F1
#
_entry.id   AF-A0A3R6JV94-F1
#
_cell.length_a   1.000
_cell.length_b   1.000
_cell.length_c   1.000
_cell.angle_alpha   90.00
_cell.angle_beta   90.00
_cell.angle_gamma   90.00
#
_symmetry.space_group_name_H-M   'P 1'
#
loop_
_entity.id
_entity.type
_entity.pdbx_description
1 polymer ?
#
loop_
_entity_poly.entity_id
_entity_poly.type
_entity_poly.pdbx_seq_one_letter_code
_entity_poly.pdbx_strand_id
1 'polypeptide(L)'
;MKKIILSALLLFAFLSGYAQNRAICRLGINYDISQSNNWGTNRPVITGIIPYTPAEQAGLKQNDIILAIDGVETNEISPKEIEEMLNPAGKKEVILTISNLATPSKQVSVKKECKKNNAITEDQLATAFSMYSPETTSEREFTCPFKTTATSEPVDFGEFKTFAFTAIDENNSKLETVINESIEKELTKKGLTVDINNPDILVQTYYFFDKNPNFKGANKILIDKEPTYRYNFLHSKMEQFPFLNYTAAEAEAEYLLQFGFRLVDQRDVPGRILWECEANELLEDAYHLDEYARIHVPLMCMQYPYVKYSRNVQFKIDQKTYNYTGLSFDIDQMSTVAEVDRNSPAYAAGLRTLDVIEKINNHKMSYTAEEFSAAYKSFITSSMKYRDPKTRFTDANGFKRCMYWDTFKYPQIADAIQNSKSLSAFAYLYYYAPYINPSGNNACTFNIKRGKEKMEIIVRPAIRRSVTIEVK
;
A
#
# COMPACT_ATOMS: atom_id res chain seq x y z
N MET A 1 18.03 12.16 -29.85
CA MET A 1 17.36 12.38 -28.55
C MET A 1 17.34 11.07 -27.77
N LYS A 2 18.51 10.69 -27.24
CA LYS A 2 18.79 9.44 -26.51
C LYS A 2 19.80 9.85 -25.45
N LYS A 3 19.37 10.15 -24.21
CA LYS A 3 20.23 10.24 -22.99
C LYS A 3 19.58 10.85 -21.72
N ILE A 4 18.27 11.08 -21.61
CA ILE A 4 17.72 11.88 -20.48
C ILE A 4 16.81 11.11 -19.48
N ILE A 5 16.53 9.81 -19.66
CA ILE A 5 15.49 9.14 -18.82
C ILE A 5 16.07 8.25 -17.69
N LEU A 6 17.40 8.21 -17.49
CA LEU A 6 18.01 7.43 -16.39
C LEU A 6 18.36 8.26 -15.14
N SER A 7 17.98 9.54 -15.08
CA SER A 7 18.41 10.48 -14.04
C SER A 7 17.45 10.70 -12.87
N ALA A 8 16.34 9.95 -12.77
CA ALA A 8 15.38 10.12 -11.66
C ALA A 8 15.48 9.04 -10.56
N LEU A 9 16.34 8.03 -10.71
CA LEU A 9 16.49 6.92 -9.74
C LEU A 9 17.90 6.80 -9.15
N LEU A 10 18.79 7.76 -9.43
CA LEU A 10 20.23 7.69 -9.10
C LEU A 10 20.77 8.92 -8.33
N LEU A 11 19.89 9.73 -7.73
CA LEU A 11 20.26 10.97 -7.05
C LEU A 11 20.17 10.85 -5.53
N PHE A 12 20.84 9.85 -4.95
CA PHE A 12 21.33 9.86 -3.56
C PHE A 12 22.37 8.75 -3.38
N ALA A 13 23.61 9.00 -3.81
CA ALA A 13 24.83 8.37 -3.25
C ALA A 13 26.07 8.80 -4.05
N PHE A 14 26.67 9.93 -3.72
CA PHE A 14 28.10 10.12 -3.95
C PHE A 14 28.70 10.95 -2.82
N LEU A 15 29.21 10.24 -1.81
CA LEU A 15 30.42 10.65 -1.10
C LEU A 15 31.33 9.42 -0.99
N SER A 16 32.50 9.56 -1.61
CA SER A 16 33.55 8.56 -1.72
C SER A 16 34.09 8.17 -0.36
N GLY A 17 34.01 6.88 -0.04
CA GLY A 17 34.70 6.25 1.08
C GLY A 17 34.73 4.75 0.85
N TYR A 18 35.93 4.17 0.89
CA TYR A 18 36.27 2.74 0.76
C TYR A 18 35.10 1.75 0.66
N ALA A 19 35.07 1.00 -0.45
CA ALA A 19 34.17 -0.12 -0.70
C ALA A 19 34.38 -1.25 0.33
N GLN A 20 33.85 -1.06 1.53
CA GLN A 20 33.44 -2.16 2.38
C GLN A 20 32.04 -2.58 1.95
N ASN A 21 31.86 -3.89 1.84
CA ASN A 21 30.62 -4.57 1.52
C ASN A 21 29.57 -4.29 2.63
N ARG A 22 28.98 -3.08 2.63
CA ARG A 22 28.06 -2.62 3.67
C ARG A 22 26.66 -3.15 3.37
N ALA A 23 26.08 -3.89 4.31
CA ALA A 23 24.67 -4.25 4.25
C ALA A 23 23.81 -2.98 4.42
N ILE A 24 22.75 -2.88 3.65
CA ILE A 24 21.71 -1.86 3.81
C ILE A 24 20.70 -2.41 4.82
N CYS A 25 20.52 -1.71 5.93
CA CYS A 25 19.56 -2.06 6.97
C CYS A 25 18.38 -1.09 6.97
N ARG A 26 17.17 -1.60 7.17
CA ARG A 26 15.92 -0.83 7.28
C ARG A 26 15.08 -1.36 8.45
N LEU A 27 14.22 -0.51 9.02
CA LEU A 27 13.29 -0.92 10.09
C LEU A 27 12.00 -1.51 9.56
N GLY A 28 11.57 -1.12 8.35
CA GLY A 28 10.28 -1.53 7.80
C GLY A 28 9.15 -0.53 8.05
N ILE A 29 9.47 0.75 8.24
CA ILE A 29 8.49 1.83 8.45
C ILE A 29 8.79 3.02 7.53
N ASN A 30 7.72 3.74 7.18
CA ASN A 30 7.76 5.11 6.66
C ASN A 30 7.30 6.04 7.78
N TYR A 31 7.88 7.24 7.88
CA TYR A 31 7.49 8.23 8.91
C TYR A 31 7.70 9.65 8.42
N ASP A 32 6.97 10.59 9.05
CA ASP A 32 7.18 12.04 8.91
C ASP A 32 7.46 12.66 10.28
N ILE A 33 8.18 13.79 10.32
CA ILE A 33 8.21 14.64 11.52
C ILE A 33 6.96 15.50 11.53
N SER A 34 6.01 15.17 12.40
CA SER A 34 4.69 15.79 12.40
C SER A 34 4.77 17.29 12.70
N GLN A 35 4.11 18.08 11.85
CA GLN A 35 3.84 19.50 12.06
C GLN A 35 2.40 19.74 12.56
N SER A 36 1.64 18.68 12.85
CA SER A 36 0.29 18.80 13.38
C SER A 36 0.34 19.29 14.82
N ASN A 37 -0.54 20.22 15.17
CA ASN A 37 -0.75 20.65 16.56
C ASN A 37 -1.55 19.65 17.38
N ASN A 38 -2.10 18.60 16.75
CA ASN A 38 -3.06 17.69 17.37
C ASN A 38 -2.55 16.25 17.50
N TRP A 39 -1.44 15.92 16.83
CA TRP A 39 -0.90 14.57 16.84
C TRP A 39 0.62 14.57 16.70
N GLY A 40 1.32 14.24 17.79
CA GLY A 40 2.77 14.02 17.78
C GLY A 40 3.60 15.22 17.33
N THR A 41 3.21 16.45 17.69
CA THR A 41 3.90 17.69 17.27
C THR A 41 5.42 17.59 17.45
N ASN A 42 6.17 17.84 16.38
CA ASN A 42 7.64 17.74 16.31
C ASN A 42 8.22 16.36 16.63
N ARG A 43 7.41 15.30 16.59
CA ARG A 43 7.85 13.91 16.78
C ARG A 43 7.65 13.11 15.49
N PRO A 44 8.39 11.99 15.32
CA PRO A 44 8.14 11.07 14.22
C PRO A 44 6.77 10.41 14.38
N VAL A 45 5.96 10.47 13.33
CA VAL A 45 4.69 9.75 13.22
C VAL A 45 4.81 8.75 12.09
N ILE A 46 4.51 7.48 12.36
CA ILE A 46 4.58 6.41 11.38
C ILE A 46 3.47 6.62 10.33
N THR A 47 3.86 6.69 9.06
CA THR A 47 2.95 6.95 7.94
C THR A 47 2.63 5.70 7.14
N GLY A 48 3.48 4.68 7.25
CA GLY A 48 3.31 3.39 6.59
C GLY A 48 4.13 2.29 7.28
N ILE A 49 3.62 1.07 7.21
CA ILE A 49 4.32 -0.15 7.67
C ILE A 49 4.58 -1.01 6.45
N ILE A 50 5.83 -1.42 6.26
CA ILE A 50 6.22 -2.29 5.16
C ILE A 50 5.83 -3.73 5.52
N PRO A 51 4.98 -4.41 4.74
CA PRO A 51 4.51 -5.77 5.03
C PRO A 51 5.64 -6.79 5.12
N TYR A 52 5.46 -7.82 5.94
CA TYR A 52 6.42 -8.91 6.17
C TYR A 52 7.76 -8.49 6.78
N THR A 53 7.88 -7.26 7.28
CA THR A 53 9.08 -6.76 7.95
C THR A 53 9.00 -6.96 9.48
N PRO A 54 10.13 -6.87 10.19
CA PRO A 54 10.11 -6.94 11.65
C PRO A 54 9.30 -5.83 12.33
N ALA A 55 9.14 -4.64 11.72
CA ALA A 55 8.28 -3.58 12.23
C ALA A 55 6.82 -4.00 12.33
N GLU A 56 6.29 -4.65 11.28
CA GLU A 56 4.94 -5.21 11.28
C GLU A 56 4.81 -6.29 12.37
N GLN A 57 5.78 -7.21 12.47
CA GLN A 57 5.79 -8.28 13.48
C GLN A 57 5.86 -7.74 14.92
N ALA A 58 6.55 -6.62 15.12
CA ALA A 58 6.64 -5.95 16.41
C ALA A 58 5.33 -5.24 16.80
N GLY A 59 4.36 -5.16 15.89
CA GLY A 59 3.03 -4.61 16.11
C GLY A 59 2.98 -3.08 16.02
N LEU A 60 3.94 -2.47 15.32
CA LEU A 60 3.85 -1.06 14.95
C LEU A 60 2.70 -0.85 13.97
N LYS A 61 2.04 0.30 14.07
CA LYS A 61 0.90 0.67 13.24
C LYS A 61 1.10 2.05 12.65
N GLN A 62 0.40 2.30 11.54
CA GLN A 62 0.23 3.65 11.01
C GLN A 62 -0.36 4.57 12.09
N ASN A 63 0.12 5.80 12.13
CA ASN A 63 -0.18 6.86 13.10
C ASN A 63 0.39 6.65 14.51
N ASP A 64 1.19 5.61 14.78
CA ASP A 64 1.97 5.56 16.01
C ASP A 64 2.95 6.75 16.08
N ILE A 65 3.02 7.42 17.22
CA ILE A 65 3.98 8.48 17.52
C ILE A 65 5.21 7.82 18.17
N ILE A 66 6.41 8.05 17.65
CA ILE A 66 7.66 7.61 18.28
C ILE A 66 8.07 8.64 19.32
N LEU A 67 7.82 8.35 20.59
CA LEU A 67 8.18 9.20 21.73
C LEU A 67 9.70 9.16 22.00
N ALA A 68 10.30 7.97 22.00
CA ALA A 68 11.72 7.81 22.29
C ALA A 68 12.36 6.68 21.47
N ILE A 69 13.66 6.81 21.21
CA ILE A 69 14.47 5.81 20.51
C ILE A 69 15.63 5.41 21.43
N ASP A 70 15.73 4.13 21.78
CA ASP A 70 16.69 3.59 22.75
C ASP A 70 16.73 4.40 24.07
N GLY A 71 15.57 4.92 24.50
CA GLY A 71 15.40 5.70 25.72
C GLY A 71 15.68 7.20 25.58
N VAL A 72 16.08 7.69 24.41
CA VAL A 72 16.26 9.13 24.14
C VAL A 72 14.99 9.71 23.55
N GLU A 73 14.46 10.76 24.17
CA GLU A 73 13.25 11.45 23.74
C GLU A 73 13.43 12.14 22.37
N THR A 74 12.49 11.92 21.46
CA THR A 74 12.59 12.39 20.06
C THR A 74 12.38 13.90 19.91
N ASN A 75 11.71 14.55 20.87
CA ASN A 75 11.50 16.01 20.86
C ASN A 75 12.72 16.81 21.36
N GLU A 76 13.73 16.14 21.93
CA GLU A 76 14.94 16.78 22.44
C GLU A 76 16.11 16.74 21.44
N ILE A 77 15.92 16.08 20.30
CA ILE A 77 16.94 15.85 19.28
C ILE A 77 16.48 16.33 17.90
N SER A 78 17.43 16.58 17.01
CA SER A 78 17.14 17.04 15.65
C SER A 78 16.55 15.91 14.77
N PRO A 79 15.80 16.25 13.71
CA PRO A 79 15.35 15.25 12.72
C PRO A 79 16.46 14.39 12.13
N LYS A 80 17.67 14.94 11.99
CA LYS A 80 18.83 14.21 11.51
C LYS A 80 19.31 13.17 12.53
N GLU A 81 19.36 13.53 13.81
CA GLU A 81 19.70 12.59 14.87
C GLU A 81 18.65 11.49 14.99
N ILE A 82 17.36 11.81 14.82
CA ILE A 82 16.29 10.80 14.74
C ILE A 82 16.57 9.78 13.63
N GLU A 83 16.94 10.22 12.42
CA GLU A 83 17.27 9.31 11.31
C GLU A 83 18.45 8.39 11.66
N GLU A 84 19.51 8.95 12.24
CA GLU A 84 20.70 8.20 12.68
C GLU A 84 20.36 7.20 13.80
N MET A 85 19.47 7.58 14.73
CA MET A 85 19.03 6.76 15.87
C MET A 85 17.99 5.71 15.51
N LEU A 86 17.19 5.93 14.46
CA LEU A 86 16.33 4.89 13.91
C LEU A 86 17.17 3.83 13.20
N ASN A 87 18.34 4.18 12.63
CA ASN A 87 19.20 3.20 11.97
C ASN A 87 20.68 3.22 12.45
N PRO A 88 20.97 3.01 13.74
CA PRO A 88 22.31 3.11 14.31
C PRO A 88 23.27 2.05 13.76
N ALA A 89 24.47 2.48 13.38
CA ALA A 89 25.51 1.55 12.93
C ALA A 89 25.84 0.52 14.03
N GLY A 90 26.01 -0.74 13.64
CA GLY A 90 26.43 -1.83 14.56
C GLY A 90 25.33 -2.41 15.46
N LYS A 91 24.16 -1.77 15.60
CA LYS A 91 23.01 -2.35 16.29
C LYS A 91 22.08 -3.10 15.34
N LYS A 92 21.62 -4.29 15.76
CA LYS A 92 20.69 -5.15 15.01
C LYS A 92 19.22 -4.93 15.35
N GLU A 93 18.94 -4.21 16.42
CA GLU A 93 17.60 -3.88 16.89
C GLU A 93 17.61 -2.49 17.51
N VAL A 94 16.42 -1.89 17.57
CA VAL A 94 16.16 -0.57 18.14
C VAL A 94 14.94 -0.69 19.04
N ILE A 95 14.98 -0.09 20.23
CA ILE A 95 13.84 -0.03 21.14
C ILE A 95 13.11 1.29 20.90
N LEU A 96 11.85 1.21 20.48
CA LEU A 96 10.99 2.37 20.30
C LEU A 96 10.03 2.47 21.48
N THR A 97 9.89 3.66 22.06
CA THR A 97 8.75 3.98 22.92
C THR A 97 7.73 4.69 22.05
N ILE A 98 6.55 4.10 21.91
CA ILE A 98 5.48 4.61 21.04
C ILE A 98 4.24 5.03 21.84
N SER A 99 3.46 5.94 21.26
CA SER A 99 2.12 6.33 21.74
C SER A 99 1.11 6.31 20.59
N ASN A 100 -0.14 5.95 20.90
CA ASN A 100 -1.27 6.02 19.98
C ASN A 100 -2.59 6.18 20.75
N LEU A 101 -3.72 6.18 20.03
CA LEU A 101 -5.05 6.35 20.64
C LEU A 101 -5.38 5.24 21.66
N ALA A 102 -4.89 4.01 21.44
CA ALA A 102 -5.11 2.90 22.37
C ALA A 102 -4.20 2.96 23.61
N THR A 103 -2.93 3.35 23.43
CA THR A 103 -1.90 3.22 24.47
C THR A 103 -1.07 4.50 24.57
N PRO A 104 -1.03 5.18 25.74
CA PRO A 104 -0.29 6.42 25.90
C PRO A 104 1.23 6.24 25.84
N SER A 105 1.74 5.05 26.22
CA SER A 105 3.15 4.70 26.10
C SER A 105 3.33 3.18 26.07
N LYS A 106 4.11 2.69 25.11
CA LYS A 106 4.48 1.27 24.98
C LYS A 106 5.89 1.14 24.41
N GLN A 107 6.72 0.31 25.03
CA GLN A 107 8.01 -0.06 24.44
C GLN A 107 7.88 -1.23 23.47
N VAL A 108 8.56 -1.13 22.33
CA VAL A 108 8.57 -2.11 21.25
C VAL A 108 10.00 -2.29 20.75
N SER A 109 10.51 -3.52 20.80
CA SER A 109 11.82 -3.85 20.20
C SER A 109 11.64 -4.23 18.74
N VAL A 110 12.32 -3.51 17.85
CA VAL A 110 12.22 -3.67 16.39
C VAL A 110 13.57 -4.14 15.86
N LYS A 111 13.59 -5.34 15.27
CA LYS A 111 14.79 -5.85 14.60
C LYS A 111 14.98 -5.16 13.26
N LYS A 112 16.22 -4.92 12.88
CA LYS A 112 16.56 -4.39 11.56
C LYS A 112 16.56 -5.52 10.54
N GLU A 113 15.97 -5.25 9.39
CA GLU A 113 16.14 -6.07 8.21
C GLU A 113 17.35 -5.55 7.42
N CYS A 114 18.38 -6.37 7.31
CA CYS A 114 19.61 -6.03 6.59
C CYS A 114 19.77 -6.93 5.38
N LYS A 115 20.06 -6.33 4.22
CA LYS A 115 20.37 -7.03 2.96
C LYS A 115 21.71 -6.50 2.42
N LYS A 116 22.46 -7.32 1.71
CA LYS A 116 23.67 -6.90 0.98
C LYS A 116 23.29 -5.83 -0.04
N ASN A 117 24.21 -4.89 -0.29
CA ASN A 117 23.99 -3.79 -1.21
C ASN A 117 23.63 -4.25 -2.65
N ASN A 118 24.19 -5.36 -3.10
CA ASN A 118 23.92 -5.93 -4.41
C ASN A 118 22.84 -7.02 -4.42
N ALA A 119 22.13 -7.23 -3.31
CA ALA A 119 21.04 -8.21 -3.24
C ALA A 119 19.73 -7.61 -3.76
N ILE A 120 19.12 -8.27 -4.74
CA ILE A 120 17.75 -8.01 -5.17
C ILE A 120 16.81 -9.09 -4.63
N THR A 121 15.79 -8.67 -3.90
CA THR A 121 14.82 -9.57 -3.24
C THR A 121 13.70 -10.00 -4.18
N GLU A 122 13.01 -11.10 -3.85
CA GLU A 122 11.80 -11.52 -4.56
C GLU A 122 10.69 -10.46 -4.54
N ASP A 123 10.61 -9.66 -3.47
CA ASP A 123 9.66 -8.55 -3.37
C ASP A 123 9.90 -7.48 -4.44
N GLN A 124 11.17 -7.09 -4.63
CA GLN A 124 11.57 -6.12 -5.66
C GLN A 124 11.40 -6.70 -7.07
N LEU A 125 11.72 -7.99 -7.26
CA LEU A 125 11.52 -8.68 -8.53
C LEU A 125 10.04 -8.79 -8.88
N ALA A 126 9.15 -9.04 -7.92
CA ALA A 126 7.72 -9.06 -8.16
C ALA A 126 7.23 -7.70 -8.70
N THR A 127 7.64 -6.59 -8.08
CA THR A 127 7.32 -5.26 -8.62
C THR A 127 7.89 -5.05 -10.03
N ALA A 128 9.16 -5.42 -10.26
CA ALA A 128 9.83 -5.24 -11.55
C ALA A 128 9.16 -6.05 -12.69
N PHE A 129 8.66 -7.25 -12.37
CA PHE A 129 8.02 -8.18 -13.30
C PHE A 129 6.48 -8.21 -13.18
N SER A 130 5.89 -7.16 -12.59
CA SER A 130 4.46 -7.05 -12.27
C SER A 130 3.50 -7.27 -13.45
N MET A 131 3.91 -6.98 -14.69
CA MET A 131 3.07 -7.18 -15.88
C MET A 131 2.89 -8.65 -16.26
N TYR A 132 3.60 -9.59 -15.61
CA TYR A 132 3.19 -11.00 -15.65
C TYR A 132 1.84 -11.21 -14.94
N SER A 133 1.53 -10.44 -13.90
CA SER A 133 0.32 -10.58 -13.08
C SER A 133 -0.18 -9.22 -12.56
N PRO A 134 -0.60 -8.28 -13.43
CA PRO A 134 -1.12 -6.99 -12.97
C PRO A 134 -2.42 -7.11 -12.17
N GLU A 135 -3.12 -8.25 -12.24
CA GLU A 135 -4.27 -8.57 -11.41
C GLU A 135 -3.92 -8.67 -9.92
N THR A 136 -2.69 -9.04 -9.61
CA THR A 136 -2.26 -9.32 -8.23
C THR A 136 -1.08 -8.47 -7.78
N THR A 137 -0.38 -7.82 -8.71
CA THR A 137 0.70 -6.86 -8.42
C THR A 137 0.49 -5.56 -9.20
N SER A 138 0.11 -4.48 -8.52
CA SER A 138 -0.03 -3.16 -9.14
C SER A 138 0.08 -2.06 -8.10
N GLU A 139 0.66 -0.93 -8.53
CA GLU A 139 0.58 0.33 -7.80
C GLU A 139 -0.42 1.24 -8.49
N ARG A 140 -1.39 1.78 -7.75
CA ARG A 140 -2.46 2.63 -8.29
C ARG A 140 -2.68 3.84 -7.41
N GLU A 141 -3.07 4.95 -8.03
CA GLU A 141 -3.48 6.15 -7.33
C GLU A 141 -4.95 6.45 -7.60
N PHE A 142 -5.63 6.99 -6.59
CA PHE A 142 -6.97 7.54 -6.75
C PHE A 142 -7.15 8.73 -5.81
N THR A 143 -8.12 9.58 -6.12
CA THR A 143 -8.43 10.78 -5.35
C THR A 143 -9.87 10.71 -4.88
N CYS A 144 -10.09 11.06 -3.62
CA CYS A 144 -11.42 11.29 -3.08
C CYS A 144 -11.62 12.79 -2.83
N PRO A 145 -12.80 13.36 -3.14
CA PRO A 145 -13.12 14.77 -2.90
C PRO A 145 -13.42 15.05 -1.42
N PHE A 146 -12.57 14.51 -0.54
CA PHE A 146 -12.67 14.72 0.89
C PHE A 146 -12.12 16.09 1.24
N LYS A 147 -12.88 16.82 2.06
CA LYS A 147 -12.44 17.99 2.78
C LYS A 147 -12.28 17.60 4.25
N THR A 148 -11.05 17.57 4.73
CA THR A 148 -10.73 17.20 6.12
C THR A 148 -10.21 18.42 6.87
N THR A 149 -10.77 18.70 8.04
CA THR A 149 -10.37 19.80 8.91
C THR A 149 -10.17 19.31 10.34
N ALA A 150 -9.13 19.79 10.99
CA ALA A 150 -8.89 19.61 12.42
C ALA A 150 -8.92 20.98 13.11
N THR A 151 -9.19 21.00 14.41
CA THR A 151 -9.10 22.23 15.21
C THR A 151 -7.71 22.87 15.11
N SER A 152 -7.64 24.19 15.00
CA SER A 152 -6.37 24.91 15.02
C SER A 152 -5.76 25.03 16.42
N GLU A 153 -6.54 24.72 17.46
CA GLU A 153 -6.10 24.74 18.85
C GLU A 153 -5.14 23.56 19.14
N PRO A 154 -4.10 23.75 19.98
CA PRO A 154 -3.11 22.74 20.29
C PRO A 154 -3.64 21.70 21.28
N VAL A 155 -4.50 20.82 20.77
CA VAL A 155 -5.21 19.78 21.53
C VAL A 155 -4.69 18.43 21.09
N ASP A 156 -4.09 17.68 22.00
CA ASP A 156 -3.63 16.32 21.71
C ASP A 156 -4.83 15.37 21.58
N PHE A 157 -5.08 14.84 20.38
CA PHE A 157 -6.15 13.87 20.18
C PHE A 157 -5.91 12.56 20.95
N GLY A 158 -4.69 12.32 21.43
CA GLY A 158 -4.32 11.18 22.26
C GLY A 158 -5.05 11.18 23.60
N GLU A 159 -5.54 12.33 24.05
CA GLU A 159 -6.27 12.48 25.30
C GLU A 159 -7.71 11.96 25.22
N PHE A 160 -8.31 11.91 24.04
CA PHE A 160 -9.70 11.48 23.86
C PHE A 160 -9.73 9.97 23.63
N LYS A 161 -10.37 9.22 24.54
CA LYS A 161 -10.35 7.75 24.57
C LYS A 161 -11.72 7.14 24.31
N THR A 162 -12.79 7.85 24.66
CA THR A 162 -14.15 7.35 24.49
C THR A 162 -14.95 8.16 23.49
N PHE A 163 -15.94 7.54 22.86
CA PHE A 163 -16.87 8.22 21.97
C PHE A 163 -18.30 7.67 22.09
N ALA A 164 -19.27 8.48 21.66
CA ALA A 164 -20.65 8.06 21.45
C ALA A 164 -21.22 8.74 20.20
N PHE A 165 -22.33 8.23 19.70
CA PHE A 165 -23.05 8.84 18.58
C PHE A 165 -24.17 9.74 19.08
N THR A 166 -24.52 10.76 18.31
CA THR A 166 -25.78 11.48 18.53
C THR A 166 -27.00 10.57 18.39
N ALA A 167 -28.12 11.00 18.98
CA ALA A 167 -29.39 10.32 18.83
C ALA A 167 -29.76 10.18 17.34
N ILE A 168 -30.24 8.99 16.98
CA ILE A 168 -30.60 8.64 15.62
C ILE A 168 -31.91 9.34 15.23
N ASP A 169 -31.98 9.91 14.03
CA ASP A 169 -33.26 10.32 13.44
C ASP A 169 -34.08 9.08 13.09
N GLU A 170 -35.25 8.93 13.73
CA GLU A 170 -36.13 7.77 13.53
C GLU A 170 -36.52 7.58 12.05
N ASN A 171 -36.66 8.67 11.29
CA ASN A 171 -36.99 8.62 9.86
C ASN A 171 -35.87 7.99 9.01
N ASN A 172 -34.63 8.07 9.48
CA ASN A 172 -33.43 7.60 8.80
C ASN A 172 -32.71 6.47 9.55
N SER A 173 -33.38 5.84 10.52
CA SER A 173 -32.78 4.89 11.47
C SER A 173 -31.94 3.78 10.83
N LYS A 174 -32.40 3.19 9.72
CA LYS A 174 -31.64 2.15 9.00
C LYS A 174 -30.32 2.67 8.42
N LEU A 175 -30.35 3.86 7.81
CA LEU A 175 -29.17 4.48 7.19
C LEU A 175 -28.17 4.89 8.28
N GLU A 176 -28.63 5.60 9.30
CA GLU A 176 -27.77 6.09 10.37
C GLU A 176 -27.14 4.94 11.18
N THR A 177 -27.86 3.83 11.37
CA THR A 177 -27.29 2.61 11.98
C THR A 177 -26.08 2.13 11.17
N VAL A 178 -26.20 2.02 9.85
CA VAL A 178 -25.09 1.57 8.99
C VAL A 178 -23.90 2.53 9.01
N ILE A 179 -24.18 3.85 9.01
CA ILE A 179 -23.15 4.88 9.10
C ILE A 179 -22.41 4.74 10.44
N ASN A 180 -23.15 4.68 11.55
CA ASN A 180 -22.60 4.59 12.89
C ASN A 180 -21.78 3.30 13.08
N GLU A 181 -22.28 2.15 12.63
CA GLU A 181 -21.53 0.89 12.64
C GLU A 181 -20.21 1.00 11.85
N SER A 182 -20.22 1.68 10.71
CA SER A 182 -19.02 1.87 9.88
C SER A 182 -17.99 2.76 10.57
N ILE A 183 -18.43 3.84 11.21
CA ILE A 183 -17.55 4.76 11.95
C ILE A 183 -17.02 4.09 13.23
N GLU A 184 -17.90 3.41 13.98
CA GLU A 184 -17.54 2.69 15.21
C GLU A 184 -16.43 1.68 14.93
N LYS A 185 -16.57 0.88 13.87
CA LYS A 185 -15.57 -0.09 13.45
C LYS A 185 -14.19 0.55 13.22
N GLU A 186 -14.13 1.72 12.59
CA GLU A 186 -12.86 2.38 12.29
C GLU A 186 -12.24 3.08 13.51
N LEU A 187 -13.06 3.72 14.35
CA LEU A 187 -12.59 4.36 15.59
C LEU A 187 -12.12 3.32 16.63
N THR A 188 -12.86 2.21 16.78
CA THR A 188 -12.46 1.11 17.67
C THR A 188 -11.20 0.39 17.18
N LYS A 189 -11.06 0.17 15.87
CA LYS A 189 -9.82 -0.36 15.27
C LYS A 189 -8.59 0.52 15.56
N LYS A 190 -8.79 1.83 15.71
CA LYS A 190 -7.74 2.79 16.09
C LYS A 190 -7.46 2.83 17.59
N GLY A 191 -8.32 2.27 18.42
CA GLY A 191 -8.12 2.15 19.87
C GLY A 191 -9.07 2.94 20.75
N LEU A 192 -10.03 3.65 20.15
CA LEU A 192 -11.10 4.31 20.92
C LEU A 192 -12.14 3.30 21.39
N THR A 193 -12.93 3.67 22.41
CA THR A 193 -13.98 2.79 22.96
C THR A 193 -15.31 3.52 23.06
N VAL A 194 -16.43 2.80 22.99
CA VAL A 194 -17.75 3.41 23.11
C VAL A 194 -18.09 3.65 24.59
N ASP A 195 -18.46 4.88 24.94
CA ASP A 195 -19.06 5.23 26.24
C ASP A 195 -20.27 6.13 26.01
N ILE A 196 -21.46 5.57 26.13
CA ILE A 196 -22.73 6.28 25.90
C ILE A 196 -23.11 7.24 27.03
N ASN A 197 -22.50 7.12 28.21
CA ASN A 197 -22.89 7.90 29.39
C ASN A 197 -22.03 9.15 29.54
N ASN A 198 -20.72 9.01 29.33
CA ASN A 198 -19.76 10.11 29.46
C ASN A 198 -18.66 10.02 28.40
N PRO A 199 -19.00 10.22 27.11
CA PRO A 199 -18.03 10.17 26.03
C PRO A 199 -17.07 11.37 26.08
N ASP A 200 -15.81 11.17 25.69
CA ASP A 200 -14.88 12.28 25.42
C ASP A 200 -15.22 12.96 24.08
N ILE A 201 -15.75 12.18 23.12
CA ILE A 201 -16.09 12.61 21.77
C ILE A 201 -17.55 12.26 21.45
N LEU A 202 -18.32 13.26 21.01
CA LEU A 202 -19.61 13.04 20.37
C LEU A 202 -19.44 13.01 18.84
N VAL A 203 -19.84 11.90 18.22
CA VAL A 203 -19.82 11.71 16.76
C VAL A 203 -21.13 12.21 16.18
N GLN A 204 -21.03 13.17 15.26
CA GLN A 204 -22.17 13.76 14.54
C GLN A 204 -22.04 13.50 13.05
N THR A 205 -23.08 12.98 12.41
CA THR A 205 -23.12 12.67 10.98
C THR A 205 -24.08 13.60 10.25
N TYR A 206 -23.79 13.91 9.00
CA TYR A 206 -24.67 14.67 8.12
C TYR A 206 -24.51 14.18 6.69
N TYR A 207 -25.62 14.19 5.95
CA TYR A 207 -25.65 13.64 4.60
C TYR A 207 -26.76 14.25 3.77
N PHE A 208 -26.60 14.19 2.46
CA PHE A 208 -27.56 14.67 1.46
C PHE A 208 -27.43 13.82 0.21
N PHE A 209 -28.56 13.48 -0.41
CA PHE A 209 -28.60 12.87 -1.73
C PHE A 209 -29.85 13.33 -2.47
N ASP A 210 -29.67 14.01 -3.61
CA ASP A 210 -30.78 14.47 -4.44
C ASP A 210 -30.35 14.65 -5.90
N LYS A 211 -31.33 14.83 -6.78
CA LYS A 211 -31.11 15.24 -8.16
C LYS A 211 -30.52 16.64 -8.20
N ASN A 212 -29.54 16.81 -9.08
CA ASN A 212 -28.92 18.10 -9.33
C ASN A 212 -29.86 19.04 -10.12
N PRO A 213 -30.29 20.19 -9.57
CA PRO A 213 -31.13 21.15 -10.29
C PRO A 213 -30.46 21.76 -11.54
N ASN A 214 -29.12 21.75 -11.56
CA ASN A 214 -28.31 22.28 -12.66
C ASN A 214 -28.20 21.30 -13.84
N PHE A 215 -28.59 20.04 -13.66
CA PHE A 215 -28.51 19.04 -14.72
C PHE A 215 -29.56 19.27 -15.81
N LYS A 216 -29.12 19.38 -17.07
CA LYS A 216 -29.99 19.63 -18.25
C LYS A 216 -30.13 18.44 -19.20
N GLY A 217 -29.57 17.28 -18.87
CA GLY A 217 -29.72 16.04 -19.66
C GLY A 217 -28.95 16.00 -21.00
N ALA A 218 -28.40 17.11 -21.48
CA ALA A 218 -27.71 17.19 -22.77
C ALA A 218 -26.35 16.47 -22.82
N ASN A 219 -25.72 16.23 -21.66
CA ASN A 219 -24.34 15.72 -21.56
C ASN A 219 -24.21 14.18 -21.53
N LYS A 220 -25.30 13.41 -21.65
CA LYS A 220 -25.24 11.93 -21.58
C LYS A 220 -24.63 11.24 -22.82
N ILE A 221 -24.45 11.93 -23.96
CA ILE A 221 -24.32 11.24 -25.27
C ILE A 221 -22.97 11.44 -25.99
N LEU A 222 -22.07 12.34 -25.57
CA LEU A 222 -20.99 12.78 -26.48
C LEU A 222 -19.53 12.74 -26.00
N ILE A 223 -19.22 12.37 -24.75
CA ILE A 223 -17.82 12.35 -24.26
C ILE A 223 -17.56 11.04 -23.51
N ASP A 224 -16.57 10.27 -23.96
CA ASP A 224 -16.00 9.16 -23.18
C ASP A 224 -15.39 9.75 -21.90
N LYS A 225 -16.11 9.64 -20.78
CA LYS A 225 -15.62 10.09 -19.48
C LYS A 225 -14.65 9.06 -18.90
N GLU A 226 -13.57 9.55 -18.28
CA GLU A 226 -12.64 8.65 -17.60
C GLU A 226 -13.34 8.01 -16.39
N PRO A 227 -13.36 6.67 -16.27
CA PRO A 227 -14.00 5.98 -15.15
C PRO A 227 -13.29 6.28 -13.83
N THR A 228 -14.07 6.51 -12.76
CA THR A 228 -13.54 6.70 -11.41
C THR A 228 -13.35 5.35 -10.73
N TYR A 229 -12.13 5.04 -10.30
CA TYR A 229 -11.83 3.86 -9.51
C TYR A 229 -11.42 4.22 -8.09
N ARG A 230 -11.91 3.48 -7.11
CA ARG A 230 -11.50 3.60 -5.70
C ARG A 230 -11.29 2.24 -5.07
N TYR A 231 -10.54 2.20 -3.97
CA TYR A 231 -10.35 0.95 -3.24
C TYR A 231 -11.54 0.65 -2.36
N ASN A 232 -12.07 -0.56 -2.49
CA ASN A 232 -13.11 -1.07 -1.59
C ASN A 232 -12.50 -2.07 -0.61
N PHE A 233 -12.39 -1.69 0.67
CA PHE A 233 -11.87 -2.55 1.74
C PHE A 233 -12.70 -3.81 1.96
N LEU A 234 -14.01 -3.79 1.67
CA LEU A 234 -14.90 -4.95 1.84
C LEU A 234 -14.54 -6.07 0.88
N HIS A 235 -14.19 -5.71 -0.36
CA HIS A 235 -13.82 -6.66 -1.42
C HIS A 235 -12.31 -6.76 -1.65
N SER A 236 -11.52 -5.96 -0.92
CA SER A 236 -10.07 -5.88 -1.02
C SER A 236 -9.54 -5.66 -2.44
N LYS A 237 -10.21 -4.80 -3.22
CA LYS A 237 -9.85 -4.53 -4.62
C LYS A 237 -10.24 -3.12 -5.07
N MET A 238 -9.68 -2.69 -6.19
CA MET A 238 -10.12 -1.49 -6.90
C MET A 238 -11.43 -1.75 -7.64
N GLU A 239 -12.42 -0.89 -7.44
CA GLU A 239 -13.73 -0.96 -8.08
C GLU A 239 -14.04 0.34 -8.82
N GLN A 240 -14.80 0.22 -9.90
CA GLN A 240 -15.33 1.35 -10.64
C GLN A 240 -16.60 1.85 -9.94
N PHE A 241 -16.73 3.17 -9.80
CA PHE A 241 -17.89 3.82 -9.23
C PHE A 241 -18.56 4.76 -10.24
N PRO A 242 -19.88 5.00 -10.14
CA PRO A 242 -20.62 5.91 -11.02
C PRO A 242 -20.39 7.39 -10.65
N PHE A 243 -19.18 7.72 -10.22
CA PHE A 243 -18.77 9.06 -9.81
C PHE A 243 -18.04 9.73 -10.95
N LEU A 244 -18.37 11.00 -11.17
CA LEU A 244 -17.60 11.87 -12.03
C LEU A 244 -16.26 12.20 -11.36
N ASN A 245 -15.26 12.49 -12.18
CA ASN A 245 -13.98 12.98 -11.69
C ASN A 245 -14.20 14.27 -10.86
N TYR A 246 -13.43 14.48 -9.80
CA TYR A 246 -13.51 15.67 -8.95
C TYR A 246 -13.26 17.00 -9.71
N THR A 247 -12.69 16.94 -10.92
CA THR A 247 -12.54 18.09 -11.83
C THR A 247 -13.72 18.32 -12.78
N ALA A 248 -14.73 17.45 -12.78
CA ALA A 248 -15.88 17.56 -13.66
C ALA A 248 -16.74 18.78 -13.27
N ALA A 249 -17.43 19.36 -14.26
CA ALA A 249 -18.37 20.43 -13.99
C ALA A 249 -19.63 19.87 -13.31
N GLU A 250 -20.12 20.57 -12.28
CA GLU A 250 -21.33 20.15 -11.55
C GLU A 250 -22.54 19.93 -12.47
N ALA A 251 -22.70 20.76 -13.51
CA ALA A 251 -23.80 20.65 -14.48
C ALA A 251 -23.81 19.32 -15.28
N GLU A 252 -22.73 18.55 -15.25
CA GLU A 252 -22.65 17.22 -15.84
C GLU A 252 -23.21 16.11 -14.95
N ALA A 253 -23.34 16.36 -13.64
CA ALA A 253 -23.80 15.40 -12.65
C ALA A 253 -25.34 15.38 -12.61
N GLU A 254 -25.94 14.20 -12.69
CA GLU A 254 -27.39 14.05 -12.52
C GLU A 254 -27.79 14.08 -11.04
N TYR A 255 -26.92 13.58 -10.15
CA TYR A 255 -27.14 13.54 -8.71
C TYR A 255 -25.96 14.17 -7.95
N LEU A 256 -26.26 14.70 -6.78
CA LEU A 256 -25.30 15.21 -5.82
C LEU A 256 -25.36 14.34 -4.56
N LEU A 257 -24.21 13.93 -4.04
CA LEU A 257 -24.11 13.22 -2.76
C LEU A 257 -23.16 13.99 -1.84
N GLN A 258 -23.66 14.33 -0.66
CA GLN A 258 -22.85 14.83 0.45
C GLN A 258 -22.87 13.80 1.57
N PHE A 259 -21.70 13.52 2.14
CA PHE A 259 -21.58 12.71 3.34
C PHE A 259 -20.44 13.24 4.20
N GLY A 260 -20.69 13.49 5.47
CA GLY A 260 -19.65 13.91 6.39
C GLY A 260 -19.94 13.52 7.83
N PHE A 261 -18.89 13.55 8.64
CA PHE A 261 -19.03 13.40 10.08
C PHE A 261 -17.98 14.22 10.83
N ARG A 262 -18.34 14.59 12.06
CA ARG A 262 -17.58 15.42 12.98
C ARG A 262 -17.34 14.67 14.26
N LEU A 263 -16.15 14.86 14.82
CA LEU A 263 -15.77 14.47 16.16
C LEU A 263 -15.81 15.74 17.02
N VAL A 264 -16.80 15.80 17.90
CA VAL A 264 -17.08 16.98 18.74
C VAL A 264 -16.61 16.70 20.15
N ASP A 265 -15.79 17.59 20.68
CA ASP A 265 -15.30 17.55 22.05
C ASP A 265 -16.46 17.60 23.07
N GLN A 266 -16.42 16.69 24.04
CA GLN A 266 -17.28 16.67 25.23
C GLN A 266 -16.47 16.73 26.54
N ARG A 267 -15.15 16.60 26.46
CA ARG A 267 -14.25 16.46 27.61
C ARG A 267 -13.69 17.81 28.07
N ASP A 268 -13.02 18.53 27.19
CA ASP A 268 -12.23 19.72 27.56
C ASP A 268 -12.99 21.02 27.25
N VAL A 269 -13.49 21.15 26.02
CA VAL A 269 -14.27 22.30 25.56
C VAL A 269 -15.52 21.79 24.83
N PRO A 270 -16.63 21.54 25.57
CA PRO A 270 -17.85 20.99 24.98
C PRO A 270 -18.35 21.78 23.77
N GLY A 271 -18.54 21.08 22.65
CA GLY A 271 -19.02 21.67 21.39
C GLY A 271 -17.94 22.10 20.40
N ARG A 272 -16.66 22.08 20.78
CA ARG A 272 -15.54 22.31 19.86
C ARG A 272 -15.43 21.15 18.86
N ILE A 273 -15.38 21.45 17.57
CA ILE A 273 -15.11 20.44 16.54
C ILE A 273 -13.62 20.11 16.56
N LEU A 274 -13.27 18.90 16.98
CA LEU A 274 -11.89 18.41 17.00
C LEU A 274 -11.43 18.07 15.58
N TRP A 275 -12.27 17.34 14.86
CA TRP A 275 -11.99 16.84 13.51
C TRP A 275 -13.30 16.70 12.73
N GLU A 276 -13.24 16.97 11.44
CA GLU A 276 -14.36 16.83 10.51
C GLU A 276 -13.84 16.33 9.16
N CYS A 277 -14.57 15.42 8.54
CA CYS A 277 -14.34 15.06 7.15
C CYS A 277 -15.66 15.03 6.39
N GLU A 278 -15.66 15.69 5.24
CA GLU A 278 -16.80 15.85 4.36
C GLU A 278 -16.43 15.39 2.95
N ALA A 279 -17.30 14.62 2.31
CA ALA A 279 -17.20 14.26 0.91
C ALA A 279 -18.35 14.90 0.14
N ASN A 280 -18.04 15.50 -1.01
CA ASN A 280 -19.02 15.99 -1.97
C ASN A 280 -18.76 15.30 -3.31
N GLU A 281 -19.69 14.47 -3.75
CA GLU A 281 -19.59 13.71 -4.99
C GLU A 281 -20.56 14.20 -6.04
N LEU A 282 -20.10 14.11 -7.28
CA LEU A 282 -20.87 14.33 -8.49
C LEU A 282 -21.15 12.96 -9.13
N LEU A 283 -22.41 12.63 -9.37
CA LEU A 283 -22.79 11.27 -9.81
C LEU A 283 -23.56 11.29 -11.12
N GLU A 284 -23.36 10.22 -11.90
CA GLU A 284 -24.12 9.97 -13.14
C GLU A 284 -25.40 9.18 -12.88
N ASP A 285 -25.33 8.25 -11.95
CA ASP A 285 -26.42 7.35 -11.59
C ASP A 285 -26.79 7.52 -10.12
N ALA A 286 -28.02 7.11 -9.77
CA ALA A 286 -28.43 7.08 -8.38
C ALA A 286 -27.56 6.11 -7.57
N TYR A 287 -27.24 6.48 -6.33
CA TYR A 287 -26.32 5.72 -5.49
C TYR A 287 -26.80 5.72 -4.04
N HIS A 288 -26.53 4.63 -3.34
CA HIS A 288 -27.01 4.47 -1.97
C HIS A 288 -26.00 5.05 -0.96
N LEU A 289 -26.48 5.90 -0.05
CA LEU A 289 -25.66 6.54 0.99
C LEU A 289 -25.05 5.53 1.98
N ASP A 290 -25.75 4.44 2.27
CA ASP A 290 -25.25 3.39 3.17
C ASP A 290 -24.08 2.62 2.52
N GLU A 291 -24.17 2.30 1.24
CA GLU A 291 -23.07 1.72 0.45
C GLU A 291 -21.89 2.70 0.38
N TYR A 292 -22.16 3.99 0.13
CA TYR A 292 -21.13 5.02 0.13
C TYR A 292 -20.38 5.07 1.47
N ALA A 293 -21.12 5.11 2.59
CA ALA A 293 -20.53 5.16 3.94
C ALA A 293 -19.67 3.93 4.22
N ARG A 294 -20.16 2.71 3.93
CA ARG A 294 -19.39 1.47 4.16
C ARG A 294 -18.04 1.44 3.44
N ILE A 295 -17.96 2.06 2.25
CA ILE A 295 -16.75 2.07 1.41
C ILE A 295 -15.82 3.23 1.79
N HIS A 296 -16.38 4.43 2.06
CA HIS A 296 -15.59 5.65 2.18
C HIS A 296 -15.26 6.04 3.62
N VAL A 297 -16.03 5.62 4.63
CA VAL A 297 -15.70 5.88 6.04
C VAL A 297 -14.29 5.37 6.40
N PRO A 298 -13.87 4.13 6.02
CA PRO A 298 -12.49 3.70 6.23
C PRO A 298 -11.43 4.61 5.61
N LEU A 299 -11.69 5.13 4.40
CA LEU A 299 -10.80 6.05 3.70
C LEU A 299 -10.76 7.44 4.38
N MET A 300 -11.91 7.98 4.77
CA MET A 300 -12.00 9.25 5.51
C MET A 300 -11.24 9.16 6.85
N CYS A 301 -11.42 8.05 7.57
CA CYS A 301 -10.76 7.77 8.83
C CYS A 301 -9.23 7.58 8.71
N MET A 302 -8.65 7.41 7.52
CA MET A 302 -7.19 7.31 7.39
C MET A 302 -6.46 8.59 7.87
N GLN A 303 -7.11 9.75 7.79
CA GLN A 303 -6.58 11.04 8.26
C GLN A 303 -6.94 11.39 9.71
N TYR A 304 -7.57 10.48 10.46
CA TYR A 304 -7.72 10.63 11.91
C TYR A 304 -6.79 9.63 12.62
N PRO A 305 -5.98 10.06 13.61
CA PRO A 305 -5.88 11.41 14.17
C PRO A 305 -4.93 12.36 13.41
N TYR A 306 -4.18 11.85 12.42
CA TYR A 306 -3.13 12.61 11.74
C TYR A 306 -3.58 13.13 10.37
N VAL A 307 -3.96 14.41 10.32
CA VAL A 307 -4.37 15.09 9.08
C VAL A 307 -3.15 15.61 8.33
N LYS A 308 -3.01 15.23 7.07
CA LYS A 308 -1.96 15.74 6.17
C LYS A 308 -2.51 16.62 5.07
N TYR A 309 -3.67 16.26 4.53
CA TYR A 309 -4.29 16.91 3.39
C TYR A 309 -5.70 17.37 3.73
N SER A 310 -6.00 18.63 3.43
CA SER A 310 -7.29 19.23 3.77
C SER A 310 -8.33 19.10 2.67
N ARG A 311 -7.94 18.83 1.42
CA ARG A 311 -8.83 18.71 0.26
C ARG A 311 -8.30 17.69 -0.76
N ASN A 312 -9.20 17.04 -1.47
CA ASN A 312 -8.89 16.14 -2.59
C ASN A 312 -7.82 15.12 -2.22
N VAL A 313 -8.09 14.36 -1.16
CA VAL A 313 -7.14 13.43 -0.56
C VAL A 313 -6.73 12.38 -1.59
N GLN A 314 -5.45 12.34 -1.89
CA GLN A 314 -4.87 11.37 -2.80
C GLN A 314 -4.43 10.12 -2.02
N PHE A 315 -4.80 8.96 -2.53
CA PHE A 315 -4.41 7.67 -1.98
C PHE A 315 -3.51 6.94 -2.97
N LYS A 316 -2.45 6.35 -2.46
CA LYS A 316 -1.62 5.38 -3.18
C LYS A 316 -1.91 3.99 -2.62
N ILE A 317 -2.19 3.05 -3.50
CA ILE A 317 -2.34 1.63 -3.17
C ILE A 317 -1.17 0.89 -3.79
N ASP A 318 -0.48 0.09 -2.99
CA ASP A 318 0.43 -0.95 -3.47
C ASP A 318 -0.17 -2.30 -3.09
N GLN A 319 -0.64 -3.02 -4.11
CA GLN A 319 -1.12 -4.38 -3.98
C GLN A 319 -0.08 -5.31 -4.58
N LYS A 320 0.32 -6.34 -3.82
CA LYS A 320 1.33 -7.30 -4.25
C LYS A 320 0.97 -8.70 -3.79
N THR A 321 1.03 -9.65 -4.71
CA THR A 321 1.00 -11.09 -4.40
C THR A 321 2.12 -11.76 -5.16
N TYR A 322 2.92 -12.59 -4.50
CA TYR A 322 4.00 -13.33 -5.15
C TYR A 322 4.35 -14.61 -4.38
N ASN A 323 4.93 -15.56 -5.10
CA ASN A 323 5.60 -16.72 -4.53
C ASN A 323 6.89 -16.27 -3.85
N TYR A 324 6.95 -16.48 -2.55
CA TYR A 324 8.11 -16.23 -1.70
C TYR A 324 8.81 -17.54 -1.38
N THR A 325 10.07 -17.64 -1.81
CA THR A 325 10.99 -18.71 -1.42
C THR A 325 11.99 -18.24 -0.38
N GLY A 326 12.23 -16.92 -0.25
CA GLY A 326 13.22 -16.33 0.65
C GLY A 326 14.61 -16.17 0.04
N LEU A 327 14.70 -16.25 -1.29
CA LEU A 327 15.93 -15.97 -2.02
C LEU A 327 16.13 -14.47 -2.21
N SER A 328 17.40 -14.06 -2.24
CA SER A 328 17.82 -12.81 -2.86
C SER A 328 18.92 -13.11 -3.86
N PHE A 329 18.88 -12.46 -5.01
CA PHE A 329 19.80 -12.68 -6.13
C PHE A 329 20.84 -11.58 -6.16
N ASP A 330 22.02 -11.88 -6.71
CA ASP A 330 23.04 -10.86 -6.96
C ASP A 330 22.66 -10.06 -8.21
N ILE A 331 22.51 -8.74 -8.10
CA ILE A 331 22.08 -7.90 -9.23
C ILE A 331 23.10 -7.86 -10.37
N ASP A 332 24.39 -8.04 -10.06
CA ASP A 332 25.47 -8.07 -11.05
C ASP A 332 25.56 -9.44 -11.72
N GLN A 333 25.10 -10.50 -11.03
CA GLN A 333 25.07 -11.88 -11.51
C GLN A 333 23.78 -12.57 -11.10
N MET A 334 22.69 -12.30 -11.84
CA MET A 334 21.33 -12.73 -11.51
C MET A 334 21.15 -14.25 -11.27
N SER A 335 22.07 -15.09 -11.75
CA SER A 335 22.08 -16.54 -11.46
C SER A 335 22.56 -16.90 -10.06
N THR A 336 23.22 -15.98 -9.35
CA THR A 336 23.86 -16.25 -8.05
C THR A 336 22.92 -15.90 -6.91
N VAL A 337 22.78 -16.81 -5.95
CA VAL A 337 22.06 -16.57 -4.70
C VAL A 337 22.91 -15.67 -3.79
N ALA A 338 22.54 -14.40 -3.68
CA ALA A 338 23.19 -13.44 -2.79
C ALA A 338 22.93 -13.78 -1.32
N GLU A 339 21.69 -14.12 -0.96
CA GLU A 339 21.24 -14.42 0.40
C GLU A 339 20.05 -15.40 0.42
N VAL A 340 19.88 -16.09 1.55
CA VAL A 340 18.72 -16.94 1.83
C VAL A 340 18.20 -16.64 3.22
N ASP A 341 16.93 -16.25 3.31
CA ASP A 341 16.27 -15.95 4.59
C ASP A 341 16.20 -17.23 5.46
N ARG A 342 16.59 -17.15 6.73
CA ARG A 342 16.79 -18.33 7.61
C ARG A 342 15.54 -19.18 7.83
N ASN A 343 14.35 -18.57 7.81
CA ASN A 343 13.08 -19.24 8.09
C ASN A 343 12.21 -19.35 6.83
N SER A 344 12.85 -19.55 5.68
CA SER A 344 12.19 -19.52 4.38
C SER A 344 12.09 -20.90 3.72
N PRO A 345 11.17 -21.08 2.75
CA PRO A 345 11.08 -22.32 1.98
C PRO A 345 12.38 -22.74 1.31
N ALA A 346 13.15 -21.80 0.75
CA ALA A 346 14.43 -22.08 0.10
C ALA A 346 15.47 -22.59 1.10
N TYR A 347 15.54 -21.97 2.30
CA TYR A 347 16.45 -22.44 3.34
C TYR A 347 16.12 -23.86 3.80
N ALA A 348 14.84 -24.15 4.03
CA ALA A 348 14.35 -25.47 4.41
C ALA A 348 14.64 -26.54 3.34
N ALA A 349 14.54 -26.17 2.05
CA ALA A 349 14.82 -27.06 0.92
C ALA A 349 16.32 -27.28 0.65
N GLY A 350 17.21 -26.56 1.33
CA GLY A 350 18.67 -26.77 1.20
C GLY A 350 19.41 -25.78 0.29
N LEU A 351 18.74 -24.76 -0.22
CA LEU A 351 19.40 -23.65 -0.95
C LEU A 351 20.23 -22.80 0.02
N ARG A 352 21.40 -22.36 -0.43
CA ARG A 352 22.36 -21.60 0.36
C ARG A 352 22.91 -20.43 -0.43
N THR A 353 23.43 -19.45 0.30
CA THR A 353 24.19 -18.33 -0.27
C THR A 353 25.34 -18.84 -1.13
N LEU A 354 25.59 -18.17 -2.25
CA LEU A 354 26.57 -18.50 -3.29
C LEU A 354 26.23 -19.72 -4.17
N ASP A 355 25.07 -20.36 -3.99
CA ASP A 355 24.58 -21.30 -4.99
C ASP A 355 24.39 -20.58 -6.33
N VAL A 356 24.81 -21.22 -7.42
CA VAL A 356 24.58 -20.71 -8.78
C VAL A 356 23.40 -21.47 -9.37
N ILE A 357 22.29 -20.77 -9.59
CA ILE A 357 21.10 -21.32 -10.22
C ILE A 357 21.35 -21.39 -11.73
N GLU A 358 21.36 -22.59 -12.29
CA GLU A 358 21.46 -22.81 -13.74
C GLU A 358 20.08 -22.64 -14.39
N LYS A 359 19.02 -23.13 -13.73
CA LYS A 359 17.63 -23.01 -14.20
C LYS A 359 16.63 -22.87 -13.04
N ILE A 360 15.55 -22.14 -13.29
CA ILE A 360 14.32 -22.17 -12.51
C ILE A 360 13.23 -22.75 -13.39
N ASN A 361 12.64 -23.86 -12.97
CA ASN A 361 11.80 -24.72 -13.79
C ASN A 361 12.53 -25.05 -15.11
N ASN A 362 11.93 -24.69 -16.24
CA ASN A 362 12.50 -24.92 -17.58
C ASN A 362 13.30 -23.73 -18.13
N HIS A 363 13.47 -22.66 -17.34
CA HIS A 363 14.08 -21.40 -17.80
C HIS A 363 15.51 -21.26 -17.30
N LYS A 364 16.45 -20.98 -18.21
CA LYS A 364 17.86 -20.74 -17.88
C LYS A 364 18.03 -19.40 -17.17
N MET A 365 19.00 -19.35 -16.27
CA MET A 365 19.35 -18.16 -15.48
C MET A 365 20.66 -17.48 -15.93
N SER A 366 21.34 -18.02 -16.94
CA SER A 366 22.62 -17.52 -17.45
C SER A 366 22.46 -16.29 -18.34
N TYR A 367 21.86 -15.22 -17.81
CA TYR A 367 21.59 -13.96 -18.48
C TYR A 367 21.86 -12.78 -17.55
N THR A 368 22.18 -11.64 -18.14
CA THR A 368 22.34 -10.35 -17.44
C THR A 368 20.99 -9.72 -17.08
N ALA A 369 21.00 -8.75 -16.15
CA ALA A 369 19.80 -7.99 -15.80
C ALA A 369 19.22 -7.24 -17.02
N GLU A 370 20.07 -6.73 -17.91
CA GLU A 370 19.69 -6.04 -19.15
C GLU A 370 18.99 -6.98 -20.13
N GLU A 371 19.50 -8.22 -20.29
CA GLU A 371 18.87 -9.23 -21.15
C GLU A 371 17.49 -9.62 -20.63
N PHE A 372 17.36 -9.87 -19.31
CA PHE A 372 16.05 -10.11 -18.69
C PHE A 372 15.09 -8.93 -18.91
N SER A 373 15.56 -7.69 -18.72
CA SER A 373 14.75 -6.50 -18.94
C SER A 373 14.28 -6.35 -20.40
N ALA A 374 15.18 -6.60 -21.36
CA ALA A 374 14.86 -6.53 -22.79
C ALA A 374 13.86 -7.61 -23.20
N ALA A 375 14.06 -8.84 -22.75
CA ALA A 375 13.15 -9.96 -23.03
C ALA A 375 11.76 -9.73 -22.42
N TYR A 376 11.70 -9.22 -21.18
CA TYR A 376 10.43 -8.88 -20.53
C TYR A 376 9.66 -7.78 -21.26
N LYS A 377 10.33 -6.70 -21.70
CA LYS A 377 9.70 -5.65 -22.52
C LYS A 377 9.19 -6.19 -23.86
N SER A 378 9.93 -7.10 -24.48
CA SER A 378 9.52 -7.79 -25.71
C SER A 378 8.30 -8.69 -25.47
N PHE A 379 8.28 -9.42 -24.35
CA PHE A 379 7.13 -10.21 -23.92
C PHE A 379 5.89 -9.32 -23.74
N ILE A 380 5.99 -8.20 -23.01
CA ILE A 380 4.86 -7.26 -22.84
C ILE A 380 4.33 -6.81 -24.20
N THR A 381 5.23 -6.34 -25.08
CA THR A 381 4.84 -5.82 -26.40
C THR A 381 4.12 -6.88 -27.26
N SER A 382 4.66 -8.10 -27.30
CA SER A 382 4.11 -9.19 -28.12
C SER A 382 2.82 -9.82 -27.54
N SER A 383 2.63 -9.71 -26.23
CA SER A 383 1.46 -10.24 -25.50
C SER A 383 0.32 -9.23 -25.35
N MET A 384 0.46 -7.97 -25.79
CA MET A 384 -0.59 -6.96 -25.70
C MET A 384 -1.94 -7.41 -26.30
N LYS A 385 -1.93 -8.25 -27.33
CA LYS A 385 -3.13 -8.84 -27.96
C LYS A 385 -3.92 -9.80 -27.06
N TYR A 386 -3.36 -10.20 -25.92
CA TYR A 386 -4.01 -11.09 -24.93
C TYR A 386 -4.55 -10.32 -23.71
N ARG A 387 -4.45 -8.99 -23.71
CA ARG A 387 -4.98 -8.12 -22.66
C ARG A 387 -6.47 -7.86 -22.87
N ASP A 388 -7.22 -7.68 -21.78
CA ASP A 388 -8.62 -7.24 -21.84
C ASP A 388 -8.70 -5.70 -21.79
N PRO A 389 -9.11 -5.02 -22.89
CA PRO A 389 -9.25 -3.57 -22.93
C PRO A 389 -10.25 -3.00 -21.92
N LYS A 390 -11.23 -3.79 -21.45
CA LYS A 390 -12.24 -3.35 -20.46
C LYS A 390 -11.65 -3.14 -19.08
N THR A 391 -10.49 -3.73 -18.80
CA THR A 391 -9.82 -3.66 -17.51
C THR A 391 -8.76 -2.57 -17.45
N ARG A 392 -8.78 -1.63 -18.40
CA ARG A 392 -7.74 -0.61 -18.52
C ARG A 392 -7.71 0.30 -17.28
N PHE A 393 -6.51 0.50 -16.73
CA PHE A 393 -6.28 1.47 -15.66
C PHE A 393 -4.94 2.19 -15.82
N THR A 394 -4.78 3.27 -15.05
CA THR A 394 -3.53 4.02 -14.92
C THR A 394 -2.82 3.59 -13.64
N ASP A 395 -1.55 3.20 -13.74
CA ASP A 395 -0.74 2.93 -12.55
C ASP A 395 -0.28 4.22 -11.83
N ALA A 396 0.31 4.07 -10.65
CA ALA A 396 0.83 5.19 -9.86
C ALA A 396 1.95 5.99 -10.57
N ASN A 397 2.59 5.42 -11.59
CA ASN A 397 3.63 6.09 -12.39
C ASN A 397 3.06 6.83 -13.61
N GLY A 398 1.74 6.82 -13.79
CA GLY A 398 1.05 7.49 -14.90
C GLY A 398 0.95 6.66 -16.19
N PHE A 399 1.28 5.37 -16.17
CA PHE A 399 1.13 4.49 -17.33
C PHE A 399 -0.35 4.09 -17.52
N LYS A 400 -1.02 4.75 -18.47
CA LYS A 400 -2.47 4.63 -18.73
C LYS A 400 -2.92 3.35 -19.46
N ARG A 401 -2.01 2.42 -19.76
CA ARG A 401 -2.29 1.23 -20.58
C ARG A 401 -2.13 -0.08 -19.81
N CYS A 402 -2.15 -0.04 -18.48
CA CYS A 402 -2.24 -1.25 -17.68
C CYS A 402 -3.56 -1.94 -17.97
N MET A 403 -3.53 -3.25 -18.22
CA MET A 403 -4.70 -4.07 -18.46
C MET A 403 -4.45 -5.45 -17.86
N TYR A 404 -5.49 -6.06 -17.32
CA TYR A 404 -5.47 -7.47 -16.97
C TYR A 404 -5.43 -8.34 -18.22
N TRP A 405 -5.11 -9.61 -18.02
CA TRP A 405 -5.19 -10.63 -19.06
C TRP A 405 -6.65 -10.97 -19.38
N ASP A 406 -6.95 -11.18 -20.66
CA ASP A 406 -8.22 -11.76 -21.09
C ASP A 406 -8.29 -13.21 -20.60
N THR A 407 -9.32 -13.52 -19.80
CA THR A 407 -9.54 -14.85 -19.22
C THR A 407 -9.61 -15.96 -20.25
N PHE A 408 -10.10 -15.67 -21.47
CA PHE A 408 -10.17 -16.65 -22.56
C PHE A 408 -8.82 -16.87 -23.26
N LYS A 409 -7.79 -16.10 -22.91
CA LYS A 409 -6.44 -16.16 -23.50
C LYS A 409 -5.39 -16.75 -22.56
N TYR A 410 -5.78 -17.22 -21.37
CA TYR A 410 -4.84 -17.76 -20.37
C TYR A 410 -3.94 -18.88 -20.91
N PRO A 411 -4.43 -19.86 -21.69
CA PRO A 411 -3.54 -20.88 -22.28
C PRO A 411 -2.46 -20.28 -23.18
N GLN A 412 -2.83 -19.32 -24.04
CA GLN A 412 -1.89 -18.67 -24.97
C GLN A 412 -0.87 -17.79 -24.24
N ILE A 413 -1.25 -17.19 -23.11
CA ILE A 413 -0.34 -16.42 -22.25
C ILE A 413 0.66 -17.36 -21.58
N ALA A 414 0.20 -18.48 -21.03
CA ALA A 414 1.07 -19.49 -20.42
C ALA A 414 2.09 -20.03 -21.43
N ASP A 415 1.64 -20.35 -22.66
CA ASP A 415 2.54 -20.79 -23.74
C ASP A 415 3.58 -19.72 -24.11
N ALA A 416 3.18 -18.45 -24.16
CA ALA A 416 4.08 -17.33 -24.44
C ALA A 416 5.15 -17.13 -23.34
N ILE A 417 4.80 -17.41 -22.09
CA ILE A 417 5.74 -17.37 -20.95
C ILE A 417 6.73 -18.52 -21.03
N GLN A 418 6.29 -19.72 -21.41
CA GLN A 418 7.15 -20.90 -21.58
C GLN A 418 8.12 -20.76 -22.77
N ASN A 419 7.88 -19.82 -23.68
CA ASN A 419 8.79 -19.56 -24.79
C ASN A 419 10.19 -19.16 -24.29
N SER A 420 11.20 -19.92 -24.71
CA SER A 420 12.60 -19.67 -24.37
C SER A 420 13.10 -18.26 -24.69
N LYS A 421 12.54 -17.56 -25.69
CA LYS A 421 12.90 -16.18 -26.04
C LYS A 421 12.44 -15.14 -25.02
N SER A 422 11.45 -15.48 -24.18
CA SER A 422 10.87 -14.57 -23.18
C SER A 422 11.73 -14.45 -21.92
N LEU A 423 12.77 -15.29 -21.76
CA LEU A 423 13.65 -15.34 -20.58
C LEU A 423 12.88 -15.31 -19.25
N SER A 424 11.75 -16.01 -19.19
CA SER A 424 10.76 -15.90 -18.11
C SER A 424 11.15 -16.62 -16.81
N ALA A 425 12.43 -16.68 -16.46
CA ALA A 425 12.86 -17.40 -15.27
C ALA A 425 12.19 -16.87 -13.99
N PHE A 426 12.08 -15.54 -13.86
CA PHE A 426 11.39 -14.87 -12.74
C PHE A 426 9.86 -14.97 -12.78
N ALA A 427 9.25 -15.57 -13.81
CA ALA A 427 7.82 -15.84 -13.80
C ALA A 427 7.42 -16.86 -12.70
N TYR A 428 8.39 -17.56 -12.09
CA TYR A 428 8.13 -18.40 -10.91
C TYR A 428 7.51 -17.61 -9.74
N LEU A 429 7.74 -16.29 -9.65
CA LEU A 429 7.12 -15.40 -8.67
C LEU A 429 5.59 -15.38 -8.79
N TYR A 430 5.06 -15.73 -9.96
CA TYR A 430 3.62 -15.76 -10.24
C TYR A 430 3.12 -17.17 -10.60
N TYR A 431 3.89 -18.21 -10.25
CA TYR A 431 3.60 -19.60 -10.64
C TYR A 431 2.33 -20.20 -10.01
N TYR A 432 1.69 -19.48 -9.07
CA TYR A 432 0.37 -19.83 -8.54
C TYR A 432 -0.76 -19.43 -9.49
N ALA A 433 -0.51 -18.52 -10.45
CA ALA A 433 -1.54 -17.97 -11.31
C ALA A 433 -1.74 -18.84 -12.56
N PRO A 434 -3.00 -19.10 -12.98
CA PRO A 434 -3.31 -20.05 -14.05
C PRO A 434 -2.81 -19.60 -15.43
N TYR A 435 -2.68 -18.29 -15.68
CA TYR A 435 -2.10 -17.73 -16.90
C TYR A 435 -0.56 -17.81 -16.96
N ILE A 436 0.10 -18.21 -15.86
CA ILE A 436 1.54 -18.47 -15.82
C ILE A 436 1.79 -19.99 -15.80
N ASN A 437 1.02 -20.70 -14.97
CA ASN A 437 1.16 -22.12 -14.72
C ASN A 437 -0.22 -22.81 -14.73
N PRO A 438 -0.63 -23.40 -15.87
CA PRO A 438 -1.93 -24.06 -15.99
C PRO A 438 -1.99 -25.39 -15.21
N SER A 439 -0.85 -25.95 -14.78
CA SER A 439 -0.81 -27.24 -14.08
C SER A 439 -1.39 -27.19 -12.66
N GLY A 440 -1.46 -26.00 -12.06
CA GLY A 440 -1.89 -25.81 -10.66
C GLY A 440 -0.88 -26.31 -9.61
N ASN A 441 0.22 -26.98 -10.01
CA ASN A 441 1.28 -27.36 -9.08
C ASN A 441 2.22 -26.17 -8.86
N ASN A 442 2.09 -25.53 -7.71
CA ASN A 442 2.89 -24.36 -7.36
C ASN A 442 4.32 -24.69 -6.87
N ALA A 443 4.81 -25.93 -6.98
CA ALA A 443 6.19 -26.24 -6.69
C ALA A 443 7.12 -25.74 -7.81
N CYS A 444 8.26 -25.17 -7.44
CA CYS A 444 9.27 -24.67 -8.36
C CYS A 444 10.55 -25.50 -8.25
N THR A 445 11.14 -25.88 -9.39
CA THR A 445 12.37 -26.68 -9.45
C THR A 445 13.57 -25.79 -9.70
N PHE A 446 14.52 -25.75 -8.78
CA PHE A 446 15.77 -25.01 -8.90
C PHE A 446 16.91 -25.97 -9.22
N ASN A 447 17.45 -25.87 -10.43
CA ASN A 447 18.67 -26.59 -10.81
C ASN A 447 19.86 -25.72 -10.44
N ILE A 448 20.67 -26.16 -9.49
CA ILE A 448 21.79 -25.38 -8.96
C ILE A 448 23.13 -26.09 -9.16
N LYS A 449 24.18 -25.28 -9.12
CA LYS A 449 25.58 -25.71 -9.05
C LYS A 449 26.22 -25.15 -7.80
N ARG A 450 26.77 -26.04 -6.97
CA ARG A 450 27.55 -25.70 -5.77
C ARG A 450 28.96 -26.25 -5.94
N GLY A 451 29.92 -25.36 -6.24
CA GLY A 451 31.26 -25.79 -6.64
C GLY A 451 31.22 -26.61 -7.94
N LYS A 452 31.50 -27.91 -7.87
CA LYS A 452 31.42 -28.85 -9.02
C LYS A 452 30.13 -29.68 -9.04
N GLU A 453 29.39 -29.71 -7.94
CA GLU A 453 28.20 -30.54 -7.80
C GLU A 453 26.99 -29.86 -8.42
N LYS A 454 26.17 -30.64 -9.12
CA LYS A 454 24.88 -30.22 -9.66
C LYS A 454 23.76 -30.90 -8.89
N MET A 455 22.77 -30.12 -8.50
CA MET A 455 21.63 -30.61 -7.72
C MET A 455 20.34 -30.04 -8.28
N GLU A 456 19.28 -30.82 -8.15
CA GLU A 456 17.92 -30.36 -8.36
C GLU A 456 17.24 -30.21 -7.00
N ILE A 457 16.74 -29.02 -6.70
CA ILE A 457 16.05 -28.71 -5.44
C ILE A 457 14.63 -28.26 -5.77
N ILE A 458 13.65 -28.96 -5.22
CA ILE A 458 12.23 -28.58 -5.36
C ILE A 458 11.83 -27.74 -4.15
N VAL A 459 11.36 -26.53 -4.41
CA VAL A 459 10.88 -25.60 -3.39
C VAL A 459 9.39 -25.36 -3.62
N ARG A 460 8.57 -25.57 -2.59
CA ARG A 460 7.18 -25.11 -2.59
C ARG A 460 7.14 -23.71 -1.95
N PRO A 461 6.94 -22.62 -2.72
CA PRO A 461 6.94 -21.28 -2.18
C PRO A 461 5.74 -21.06 -1.24
N ALA A 462 5.91 -20.15 -0.28
CA ALA A 462 4.78 -19.55 0.42
C ALA A 462 4.20 -18.44 -0.47
N ILE A 463 2.89 -18.16 -0.40
CA ILE A 463 2.30 -17.03 -1.12
C ILE A 463 2.26 -15.84 -0.17
N ARG A 464 3.04 -14.79 -0.47
CA ARG A 464 2.94 -13.50 0.21
C ARG A 464 1.89 -12.64 -0.48
N ARG A 465 1.02 -11.99 0.31
CA ARG A 465 -0.06 -11.10 -0.11
C ARG A 465 -0.04 -9.87 0.76
N SER A 466 0.06 -8.71 0.14
CA SER A 466 -0.02 -7.44 0.84
C SER A 466 -0.84 -6.43 0.04
N VAL A 467 -1.58 -5.62 0.78
CA VAL A 467 -2.17 -4.39 0.27
C VAL A 467 -1.83 -3.29 1.27
N THR A 468 -1.09 -2.29 0.82
CA THR A 468 -0.83 -1.08 1.60
C THR A 468 -1.54 0.08 0.94
N ILE A 469 -2.20 0.90 1.76
CA ILE A 469 -2.85 2.12 1.32
C ILE A 469 -2.28 3.25 2.13
N GLU A 470 -1.76 4.26 1.45
CA GLU A 470 -1.13 5.42 2.06
C GLU A 470 -1.80 6.68 1.53
N VAL A 471 -1.96 7.68 2.40
CA VAL A 471 -2.33 9.02 2.00
C VAL A 471 -1.07 9.69 1.44
N LYS A 472 -1.10 10.04 0.16
CA LYS A 472 0.05 10.54 -0.59
C LYS A 472 0.21 12.04 -0.43
#